data_AF-A0A9P1NIE9-F1
#
_entry.id   AF-A0A9P1NIE9-F1
#
_cell.length_a   1.000
_cell.length_b   1.000
_cell.length_c   1.000
_cell.angle_alpha   90.00
_cell.angle_beta   90.00
_cell.angle_gamma   90.00
#
_symmetry.space_group_name_H-M   'P 1'
#
loop_
_entity.id
_entity.type
_entity.pdbx_description
1 polymer ?
#
loop_
_entity_poly.entity_id
_entity_poly.type
_entity_poly.pdbx_seq_one_letter_code
_entity_poly.pdbx_strand_id
1 'polypeptide(L)'
;MLHQVIIACVIGGIMGVLGHVKKRGRLEKPRMTKRFIYLGFLEDGFIGMAASILLVLSADPDSGIQLVILSIIAGYGGEAVLRSFDFVREQNSDSAEAKPHQQKNPPSK
;
A
#
# COMPACT_ATOMS: atom_id res chain seq x y z
N MET A 1 -23.62 4.78 -10.23
CA MET A 1 -22.57 5.54 -9.53
C MET A 1 -22.58 5.34 -8.01
N LEU A 2 -23.47 5.95 -7.22
CA LEU A 2 -23.38 5.83 -5.73
C LEU A 2 -23.36 4.37 -5.24
N HIS A 3 -24.25 3.52 -5.77
CA HIS A 3 -24.25 2.10 -5.38
C HIS A 3 -22.90 1.43 -5.74
N GLN A 4 -22.30 1.79 -6.88
CA GLN A 4 -21.08 1.15 -7.37
C GLN A 4 -19.93 1.54 -6.47
N VAL A 5 -19.87 2.82 -6.05
CA VAL A 5 -18.90 3.32 -5.08
C VAL A 5 -19.05 2.64 -3.73
N ILE A 6 -20.28 2.44 -3.22
CA ILE A 6 -20.49 1.75 -1.94
C ILE A 6 -20.02 0.30 -2.02
N ILE A 7 -20.39 -0.42 -3.08
CA ILE A 7 -19.95 -1.82 -3.29
C ILE A 7 -18.43 -1.89 -3.43
N ALA A 8 -17.83 -1.00 -4.23
CA ALA A 8 -16.39 -0.94 -4.42
C ALA A 8 -15.64 -0.63 -3.11
N CYS A 9 -16.19 0.27 -2.30
CA CYS A 9 -15.65 0.60 -0.98
C CYS A 9 -15.67 -0.64 -0.07
N VAL A 10 -16.80 -1.34 0.05
CA VAL A 10 -16.91 -2.53 0.90
C VAL A 10 -15.97 -3.65 0.44
N ILE A 11 -15.99 -3.99 -0.85
CA ILE A 11 -15.13 -5.06 -1.41
C ILE A 11 -13.65 -4.66 -1.29
N GLY A 12 -13.33 -3.44 -1.69
CA GLY A 12 -11.97 -2.91 -1.63
C GLY A 12 -11.39 -2.92 -0.23
N GLY A 13 -12.18 -2.49 0.76
CA GLY A 13 -11.80 -2.52 2.16
C GLY A 13 -11.55 -3.93 2.69
N ILE A 14 -12.45 -4.87 2.40
CA ILE A 14 -12.26 -6.28 2.78
C ILE A 14 -10.99 -6.84 2.14
N MET A 15 -10.76 -6.57 0.86
CA MET A 15 -9.58 -7.06 0.14
C MET A 15 -8.28 -6.43 0.65
N GLY A 16 -8.30 -5.16 1.04
CA GLY A 16 -7.17 -4.50 1.70
C GLY A 16 -6.82 -5.16 3.04
N VAL A 17 -7.83 -5.44 3.87
CA VAL A 17 -7.64 -6.17 5.15
C VAL A 17 -7.13 -7.60 4.92
N LEU A 18 -7.64 -8.30 3.90
CA LEU A 18 -7.13 -9.64 3.54
C LEU A 18 -5.67 -9.57 3.06
N GLY A 19 -5.30 -8.53 2.31
CA GLY A 19 -3.92 -8.23 1.94
C GLY A 19 -3.01 -8.08 3.15
N HIS A 20 -3.45 -7.33 4.17
CA HIS A 20 -2.75 -7.19 5.45
C HIS A 20 -2.52 -8.54 6.14
N VAL A 21 -3.59 -9.34 6.28
CA VAL A 21 -3.52 -10.65 6.94
C VAL A 21 -2.56 -11.58 6.19
N LYS A 22 -2.59 -11.60 4.86
CA LYS A 22 -1.68 -12.42 4.05
C LYS A 22 -0.21 -12.01 4.25
N LYS A 23 0.05 -10.71 4.39
CA LYS A 23 1.41 -10.15 4.59
C LYS A 23 1.96 -10.47 5.98
N ARG A 24 1.18 -10.19 7.02
CA ARG A 24 1.64 -10.24 8.42
C ARG A 24 1.38 -11.59 9.08
N GLY A 25 0.55 -12.45 8.47
CA GLY A 25 0.07 -13.70 9.05
C GLY A 25 -0.89 -13.51 10.22
N ARG A 26 -1.18 -12.26 10.60
CA ARG A 26 -2.03 -11.86 11.72
C ARG A 26 -2.70 -10.52 11.39
N LEU A 27 -3.81 -10.25 12.05
CA LEU A 27 -4.52 -8.98 11.95
C LEU A 27 -3.98 -8.05 13.04
N GLU A 28 -3.07 -7.14 12.68
CA GLU A 28 -2.43 -6.23 13.62
C GLU A 28 -3.38 -5.10 13.98
N LYS A 29 -3.81 -5.06 15.25
CA LYS A 29 -4.73 -4.02 15.74
C LYS A 29 -4.07 -2.64 15.71
N PRO A 30 -4.85 -1.57 15.48
CA PRO A 30 -4.37 -0.21 15.58
C PRO A 30 -3.74 0.02 16.96
N ARG A 31 -2.51 0.51 17.01
CA ARG A 31 -1.79 0.81 18.25
C ARG A 31 -1.34 2.26 18.23
N MET A 32 -1.83 3.02 19.21
CA MET A 32 -1.33 4.36 19.49
C MET A 32 0.00 4.26 20.24
N THR A 33 1.05 4.89 19.71
CA THR A 33 2.30 5.12 20.43
C THR A 33 2.45 6.61 20.75
N LYS A 34 3.28 6.97 21.73
CA LYS A 34 3.45 8.37 22.20
C LYS A 34 3.85 9.38 21.09
N ARG A 35 4.36 8.93 19.94
CA ARG A 35 4.77 9.79 18.81
C ARG A 35 4.08 9.47 17.48
N PHE A 36 3.54 8.26 17.28
CA PHE A 36 2.95 7.83 16.01
C PHE A 36 1.73 6.91 16.20
N ILE A 37 0.78 7.00 15.27
CA ILE A 37 -0.40 6.11 15.21
C ILE A 37 -0.09 5.00 14.21
N TYR A 38 0.06 3.76 14.69
CA TYR A 38 0.15 2.61 13.81
C TYR A 38 -1.26 2.08 13.58
N LEU A 39 -1.87 2.32 12.41
CA LEU A 39 -3.25 1.91 12.15
C LEU A 39 -3.37 0.39 11.90
N GLY A 40 -2.27 -0.29 11.57
CA GLY A 40 -2.28 -1.73 11.32
C GLY A 40 -3.23 -2.08 10.18
N PHE A 41 -4.09 -3.07 10.39
CA PHE A 41 -5.02 -3.54 9.35
C PHE A 41 -5.99 -2.45 8.81
N LEU A 42 -6.25 -1.40 9.60
CA LEU A 42 -7.11 -0.30 9.15
C LEU A 42 -6.49 0.48 8.01
N GLU A 43 -5.17 0.67 8.02
CA GLU A 43 -4.44 1.38 6.96
C GLU A 43 -4.60 0.69 5.62
N ASP A 44 -4.30 -0.62 5.59
CA ASP A 44 -4.45 -1.43 4.38
C ASP A 44 -5.91 -1.52 3.92
N GLY A 45 -6.86 -1.55 4.85
CA GLY A 45 -8.28 -1.44 4.56
C GLY A 45 -8.64 -0.12 3.86
N PHE A 46 -8.18 1.02 4.38
CA PHE A 46 -8.42 2.34 3.76
C PHE A 46 -7.75 2.48 2.40
N ILE A 47 -6.54 1.95 2.24
CA ILE A 47 -5.85 1.88 0.95
C ILE A 47 -6.67 1.06 -0.05
N GLY A 48 -7.13 -0.13 0.35
CA GLY A 48 -7.95 -0.99 -0.50
C GLY A 48 -9.28 -0.35 -0.90
N MET A 49 -9.94 0.35 0.04
CA MET A 49 -11.14 1.17 -0.22
C MET A 49 -10.84 2.25 -1.26
N ALA A 50 -9.81 3.08 -1.01
CA ALA A 50 -9.46 4.19 -1.90
C ALA A 50 -9.09 3.72 -3.30
N ALA A 51 -8.25 2.68 -3.42
CA ALA A 51 -7.85 2.10 -4.69
C ALA A 51 -9.06 1.60 -5.50
N SER A 52 -9.99 0.90 -4.83
CA SER A 52 -11.19 0.36 -5.49
C SER A 52 -12.16 1.44 -5.92
N ILE A 53 -12.39 2.45 -5.08
CA ILE A 53 -13.23 3.60 -5.43
C ILE A 53 -12.65 4.31 -6.64
N LEU A 54 -11.35 4.64 -6.63
CA LEU A 54 -10.70 5.33 -7.74
C LEU A 54 -10.77 4.53 -9.03
N LEU A 55 -10.51 3.22 -8.99
CA LEU A 55 -10.53 2.39 -10.19
C LEU A 55 -11.95 2.24 -10.74
N VAL A 56 -12.95 2.03 -9.89
CA VAL A 56 -14.36 1.89 -10.31
C VAL A 56 -14.91 3.20 -10.87
N LEU A 57 -14.57 4.34 -10.27
CA LEU A 57 -14.94 5.65 -10.80
C LEU A 57 -14.29 5.94 -12.15
N SER A 58 -13.05 5.47 -12.34
CA SER A 58 -12.31 5.66 -13.59
C SER A 58 -12.81 4.75 -14.72
N ALA A 59 -13.12 3.50 -14.40
CA ALA A 59 -13.44 2.48 -15.39
C ALA A 59 -14.93 2.38 -15.74
N ASP A 60 -15.81 2.99 -14.94
CA ASP A 60 -17.26 3.03 -15.12
C ASP A 60 -17.88 1.67 -15.54
N PRO A 61 -17.90 0.66 -14.65
CA PRO A 61 -18.25 -0.71 -15.04
C PRO A 61 -19.73 -0.84 -15.42
N ASP A 62 -19.98 -1.41 -16.60
CA ASP A 62 -21.32 -1.63 -17.17
C ASP A 62 -22.09 -2.79 -16.52
N SER A 63 -21.38 -3.69 -15.82
CA SER A 63 -21.99 -4.86 -15.17
C SER A 63 -21.56 -5.02 -13.72
N GLY A 64 -22.45 -5.63 -12.92
CA GLY A 64 -22.15 -5.93 -11.51
C GLY A 64 -20.96 -6.90 -11.35
N ILE A 65 -20.78 -7.83 -12.28
CA ILE A 65 -19.63 -8.76 -12.27
C ILE A 65 -18.33 -7.99 -12.49
N GLN A 66 -18.30 -7.09 -13.48
CA GLN A 66 -17.13 -6.26 -13.76
C GLN A 66 -16.78 -5.40 -12.55
N LEU A 67 -17.78 -4.75 -11.92
CA LEU A 67 -17.60 -3.97 -10.69
C LEU A 67 -16.90 -4.79 -9.59
N VAL A 68 -17.36 -6.02 -9.35
CA VAL A 68 -16.81 -6.90 -8.31
C VAL A 68 -15.36 -7.27 -8.63
N ILE A 69 -15.08 -7.72 -9.87
CA ILE A 69 -13.73 -8.10 -10.30
C ILE A 69 -12.76 -6.92 -10.15
N LEU A 70 -13.18 -5.74 -10.62
CA LEU A 70 -12.36 -4.54 -10.60
C LEU A 70 -12.04 -4.11 -9.16
N SER A 71 -13.03 -4.17 -8.27
CA SER A 71 -12.87 -3.87 -6.84
C SER A 71 -11.95 -4.86 -6.14
N ILE A 72 -12.01 -6.16 -6.50
CA ILE A 72 -11.11 -7.16 -5.94
C ILE A 72 -9.66 -6.90 -6.36
N ILE A 73 -9.44 -6.67 -7.65
CA ILE A 73 -8.11 -6.42 -8.22
C ILE A 73 -7.51 -5.14 -7.62
N ALA A 74 -8.28 -4.04 -7.56
CA ALA A 74 -7.82 -2.80 -6.98
C ALA A 74 -7.58 -2.90 -5.47
N GLY A 75 -8.52 -3.47 -4.72
CA GLY A 75 -8.43 -3.56 -3.26
C GLY A 75 -7.25 -4.40 -2.81
N TYR A 76 -6.98 -5.51 -3.50
CA TYR A 76 -5.85 -6.38 -3.21
C TYR A 76 -4.53 -5.87 -3.82
N GLY A 77 -4.59 -5.28 -5.02
CA GLY A 77 -3.43 -4.81 -5.76
C GLY A 77 -2.90 -3.44 -5.30
N GLY A 78 -3.75 -2.57 -4.76
CA GLY A 78 -3.36 -1.22 -4.34
C GLY A 78 -2.22 -1.21 -3.32
N GLU A 79 -2.22 -2.16 -2.38
CA GLU A 79 -1.14 -2.32 -1.40
C GLU A 79 0.16 -2.85 -2.03
N ALA A 80 0.06 -3.79 -2.98
CA ALA A 80 1.21 -4.32 -3.69
C ALA A 80 1.92 -3.25 -4.53
N VAL A 81 1.15 -2.36 -5.16
CA VAL A 81 1.68 -1.21 -5.90
C VAL A 81 2.40 -0.25 -4.96
N LEU A 82 1.83 0.09 -3.80
CA LEU A 82 2.49 0.99 -2.84
C LEU A 82 3.84 0.44 -2.35
N ARG A 83 3.91 -0.86 -2.02
CA ARG A 83 5.20 -1.48 -1.67
C ARG A 83 6.24 -1.43 -2.78
N SER A 84 5.82 -1.54 -4.03
CA SER A 84 6.75 -1.45 -5.15
C SER A 84 7.45 -0.08 -5.19
N PHE A 85 6.75 0.99 -4.81
CA PHE A 85 7.34 2.32 -4.70
C PHE A 85 8.30 2.45 -3.51
N ASP A 86 7.98 1.86 -2.36
CA ASP A 86 8.90 1.84 -1.21
C ASP A 86 10.22 1.13 -1.56
N PHE A 87 10.13 -0.04 -2.23
CA PHE A 87 11.30 -0.81 -2.65
C PHE A 87 12.19 -0.04 -3.65
N VAL A 88 11.58 0.62 -4.65
CA VAL A 88 12.31 1.45 -5.61
C VAL A 88 12.96 2.66 -4.92
N ARG A 89 12.31 3.21 -3.89
CA ARG A 89 12.88 4.31 -3.12
C ARG A 89 14.11 3.88 -2.33
N GLU A 90 14.04 2.74 -1.64
CA GLU A 90 15.16 2.16 -0.89
C GLU A 90 16.39 1.90 -1.78
N GLN A 91 16.20 1.34 -2.97
CA GLN A 91 17.28 1.06 -3.93
C GLN A 91 18.00 2.33 -4.42
N ASN A 92 17.28 3.45 -4.54
CA ASN A 92 17.86 4.74 -4.93
C ASN A 92 18.67 5.38 -3.79
N SER A 93 18.26 5.20 -2.54
CA SER A 93 18.99 5.68 -1.36
C SER A 93 20.34 4.96 -1.18
N ASP A 94 20.38 3.63 -1.30
CA ASP A 94 21.63 2.85 -1.17
C ASP A 94 22.64 3.20 -2.27
N SER A 95 22.15 3.55 -3.46
CA SER A 95 22.99 3.99 -4.59
C SER A 95 23.59 5.39 -4.38
N ALA A 96 22.99 6.22 -3.52
CA ALA A 96 23.46 7.56 -3.21
C ALA A 96 24.52 7.60 -2.09
N GLU A 97 24.53 6.61 -1.19
CA GLU A 97 25.46 6.53 -0.06
C GLU A 97 26.79 5.84 -0.40
N ALA A 98 26.90 5.18 -1.56
CA ALA A 98 28.12 4.50 -2.03
C ALA A 98 29.20 5.43 -2.63
N LYS A 99 29.38 6.66 -2.12
CA LYS A 99 30.58 7.47 -2.44
C LYS A 99 31.64 7.25 -1.37
N PRO A 100 32.80 6.63 -1.69
CA PRO A 100 33.77 6.26 -0.68
C PRO A 100 34.50 7.49 -0.14
N HIS A 101 34.47 7.65 1.18
CA HIS A 101 35.41 8.47 1.93
C HIS A 101 36.83 8.01 1.59
N GLN A 102 37.55 8.79 0.76
CA GLN A 102 38.99 8.64 0.60
C GLN A 102 39.68 8.97 1.92
N GLN A 103 40.09 7.92 2.63
CA GLN A 103 40.98 7.99 3.77
C GLN A 103 42.40 8.36 3.30
N LYS A 104 42.75 9.66 3.39
CA LYS A 104 44.15 10.11 3.32
C LYS A 104 44.77 9.99 4.71
N ASN A 105 45.54 8.93 4.93
CA ASN A 105 46.40 8.83 6.12
C ASN A 105 47.47 9.94 6.09
N PRO A 106 47.86 10.53 7.24
CA PRO A 106 48.91 11.54 7.28
C PRO A 106 50.31 10.91 7.09
N PRO A 107 51.29 11.65 6.54
CA PRO A 107 52.65 11.15 6.39
C PRO A 107 53.31 10.93 7.76
N SER A 108 53.88 9.73 7.94
CA SER A 108 54.83 9.44 9.01
C SER A 108 56.06 10.33 8.84
N LYS A 109 56.55 10.87 9.97
CA LYS A 109 57.78 11.67 10.06
C LYS A 109 59.01 10.91 9.57
#